data_AF-A0A660P0C6-F1
#
_entry.id   AF-A0A660P0C6-F1
#
_cell.length_a   1.000
_cell.length_b   1.000
_cell.length_c   1.000
_cell.angle_alpha   90.00
_cell.angle_beta   90.00
_cell.angle_gamma   90.00
#
_symmetry.space_group_name_H-M   'P 1'
#
loop_
_entity.id
_entity.type
_entity.pdbx_description
1 polymer ?
#
loop_
_entity_poly.entity_id
_entity_poly.type
_entity_poly.pdbx_seq_one_letter_code
_entity_poly.pdbx_strand_id
1 'polypeptide(L)' 'MTSDSIVIIPTYNEKENMEKIIRAVFGLEKCFHILVIDDGSPDGTAQIVHRLIKEEFADRLFIIER' A
#
# COMPACT_ATOMS: atom_id res chain seq x y z
N MET A 1 2.77 14.26 -11.13
CA MET A 1 1.33 14.06 -11.41
C MET A 1 0.58 14.31 -10.11
N THR A 2 -0.47 15.10 -10.11
CA THR A 2 -1.29 15.37 -8.92
C THR A 2 -2.41 14.33 -8.85
N SER A 3 -2.50 13.56 -7.76
CA SER A 3 -3.67 12.73 -7.48
C SER A 3 -4.70 13.52 -6.69
N ASP A 4 -5.97 13.35 -7.02
CA ASP A 4 -7.11 13.95 -6.32
C ASP A 4 -7.87 12.94 -5.45
N SER A 5 -7.37 11.70 -5.35
CA SER A 5 -8.08 10.57 -4.75
C SER A 5 -7.12 9.64 -4.01
N ILE A 6 -7.59 9.06 -2.90
CA ILE A 6 -6.83 8.10 -2.10
C ILE A 6 -7.60 6.79 -1.95
N VAL A 7 -6.91 5.67 -2.14
CA VAL A 7 -7.42 4.34 -1.85
C VAL A 7 -6.91 3.92 -0.47
N ILE A 8 -7.82 3.52 0.41
CA ILE A 8 -7.48 3.07 1.77
C ILE A 8 -7.64 1.55 1.82
N ILE A 9 -6.59 0.86 2.29
CA ILE A 9 -6.54 -0.60 2.38
C ILE A 9 -6.30 -0.97 3.85
N PRO A 10 -7.35 -1.24 4.64
CA PRO A 10 -7.19 -1.89 5.94
C PRO A 10 -6.72 -3.33 5.72
N THR A 11 -5.77 -3.79 6.53
CA THR A 11 -5.15 -5.10 6.33
C THR A 11 -4.71 -5.76 7.63
N TYR A 12 -4.78 -7.10 7.64
CA TYR A 12 -4.26 -7.97 8.69
C TYR A 12 -3.93 -9.33 8.08
N ASN A 13 -2.69 -9.82 8.23
CA ASN A 13 -2.23 -11.12 7.69
C ASN A 13 -2.41 -11.30 6.17
N GLU A 14 -2.02 -10.30 5.37
CA GLU A 14 -2.18 -10.31 3.91
C GLU A 14 -0.84 -10.30 3.16
N LYS A 15 0.25 -10.80 3.76
CA LYS A 15 1.59 -10.79 3.16
C LYS A 15 1.62 -11.30 1.71
N GLU A 16 0.87 -12.35 1.39
CA GLU A 16 0.88 -12.97 0.06
C GLU A 16 0.11 -12.16 -1.01
N ASN A 17 -0.75 -11.23 -0.58
CA ASN A 17 -1.64 -10.46 -1.45
C ASN A 17 -1.30 -8.97 -1.48
N MET A 18 -0.68 -8.43 -0.43
CA MET A 18 -0.45 -7.00 -0.24
C MET A 18 0.21 -6.34 -1.46
N GLU A 19 1.30 -6.93 -1.97
CA GLU A 19 1.98 -6.39 -3.15
C GLU A 19 1.11 -6.45 -4.41
N LYS A 20 0.37 -7.54 -4.62
CA LYS A 20 -0.50 -7.70 -5.79
C LYS A 20 -1.60 -6.64 -5.80
N ILE A 21 -2.19 -6.36 -4.64
CA ILE A 21 -3.24 -5.35 -4.48
C ILE A 21 -2.67 -3.96 -4.78
N ILE A 22 -1.54 -3.59 -4.17
CA ILE A 22 -0.89 -2.29 -4.39
C ILE A 22 -0.58 -2.09 -5.87
N ARG A 23 0.02 -3.09 -6.53
CA ARG A 23 0.35 -3.02 -7.95
C ARG A 23 -0.90 -2.94 -8.83
N ALA A 24 -1.96 -3.66 -8.50
CA ALA A 24 -3.23 -3.59 -9.22
C ALA A 24 -3.84 -2.19 -9.16
N VAL A 25 -3.83 -1.53 -7.99
CA VAL A 25 -4.34 -0.16 -7.84
C VAL A 25 -3.46 0.84 -8.59
N PHE A 26 -2.13 0.70 -8.54
CA PHE A 26 -1.23 1.57 -9.31
C PHE A 26 -1.29 1.33 -10.83
N GLY A 27 -1.77 0.17 -11.27
CA GLY A 27 -1.98 -0.16 -12.68
C GLY A 27 -3.28 0.40 -13.28
N LEU A 28 -4.15 1.03 -12.48
CA LEU A 28 -5.36 1.68 -13.00
C LEU A 28 -5.01 2.93 -13.80
N GLU A 29 -5.82 3.26 -14.81
CA GLU A 29 -5.62 4.47 -15.63
C GLU A 29 -5.67 5.76 -14.81
N LYS A 30 -6.47 5.78 -13.73
CA LYS A 30 -6.53 6.90 -12.81
C LYS A 30 -5.37 6.86 -11.82
N CYS A 31 -4.70 8.01 -11.65
CA CYS A 31 -3.65 8.18 -10.67
C CYS A 31 -4.22 8.28 -9.24
N PHE A 32 -3.92 7.28 -8.40
CA PHE A 32 -4.27 7.27 -6.98
C PHE A 32 -3.06 7.42 -6.06
N HIS A 33 -3.29 7.99 -4.88
CA HIS A 33 -2.49 7.67 -3.69
C HIS A 33 -3.05 6.43 -3.01
N ILE A 34 -2.22 5.69 -2.29
CA ILE A 34 -2.64 4.52 -1.51
C ILE A 34 -2.21 4.71 -0.05
N LEU A 35 -3.14 4.49 0.87
CA LEU A 35 -2.87 4.41 2.32
C LEU A 35 -3.21 3.01 2.81
N VAL A 36 -2.19 2.28 3.25
CA VAL A 36 -2.37 0.99 3.93
C VAL A 36 -2.50 1.24 5.43
N ILE A 37 -3.50 0.60 6.06
CA ILE A 37 -3.68 0.61 7.51
C ILE A 37 -3.48 -0.82 8.00
N ASP A 38 -2.33 -1.11 8.59
CA ASP A 38 -1.99 -2.43 9.12
C ASP A 38 -2.40 -2.54 10.59
N ASP A 39 -3.26 -3.53 10.90
CA ASP A 39 -3.80 -3.78 12.24
C ASP A 39 -2.91 -4.77 13.03
N GLY A 40 -1.59 -4.53 13.01
CA GLY A 40 -0.61 -5.32 13.77
C GLY A 40 -0.31 -6.69 13.15
N SER A 41 -0.13 -6.78 11.83
CA SER A 41 0.12 -8.05 11.14
C SER A 41 1.46 -8.70 11.59
N PRO A 42 1.45 -9.92 12.17
CA PRO A 42 2.68 -10.61 12.56
C PRO A 42 3.41 -11.30 11.38
N ASP A 43 2.77 -11.41 10.21
CA ASP A 43 3.22 -12.28 9.13
C ASP A 43 4.29 -11.67 8.20
N GLY A 44 4.49 -10.35 8.26
CA GLY A 44 5.36 -9.64 7.34
C GLY A 44 4.66 -8.62 6.42
N THR A 45 3.34 -8.41 6.59
CA THR A 45 2.54 -7.55 5.71
C THR A 45 3.10 -6.12 5.63
N ALA A 46 3.34 -5.47 6.77
CA ALA A 46 3.87 -4.10 6.83
C ALA A 46 5.26 -3.98 6.15
N GLN A 47 6.11 -4.99 6.27
CA GLN A 47 7.46 -4.99 5.69
C GLN A 47 7.43 -4.95 4.16
N ILE A 48 6.43 -5.59 3.54
CA ILE A 48 6.22 -5.52 2.09
C ILE A 48 5.88 -4.09 1.68
N VAL A 49 4.98 -3.43 2.42
CA VAL A 49 4.57 -2.05 2.13
C VAL A 49 5.76 -1.09 2.29
N HIS A 50 6.52 -1.20 3.39
CA HIS A 50 7.73 -0.39 3.61
C HIS A 50 8.76 -0.56 2.50
N ARG A 51 8.96 -1.79 2.02
CA ARG A 51 9.85 -2.06 0.87
C ARG A 51 9.36 -1.32 -0.38
N LEU A 52 8.08 -1.44 -0.71
CA LEU A 52 7.48 -0.80 -1.90
C LEU A 52 7.51 0.74 -1.81
N ILE A 53 7.33 1.32 -0.62
CA ILE A 53 7.50 2.76 -0.38
C ILE A 53 8.93 3.18 -0.74
N LYS A 54 9.94 2.45 -0.24
CA LYS A 54 11.35 2.79 -0.45
C LYS A 54 11.81 2.61 -1.90
N GLU A 55 11.35 1.55 -2.57
CA GLU A 55 11.87 1.15 -3.87
C GLU A 55 11.13 1.78 -5.05
N GLU A 56 9.82 2.02 -4.94
CA GLU A 56 8.98 2.32 -6.11
C GLU A 56 8.01 3.50 -5.91
N PHE A 57 7.42 3.66 -4.73
CA PHE A 57 6.23 4.52 -4.54
C PHE A 57 6.36 5.56 -3.41
N ALA A 58 7.55 6.11 -3.20
CA ALA A 58 7.89 6.99 -2.07
C ALA A 58 6.89 8.12 -1.81
N ASP A 59 6.39 8.78 -2.85
CA ASP A 59 5.48 9.93 -2.73
C ASP A 59 3.99 9.58 -2.90
N ARG A 60 3.66 8.29 -3.04
CA ARG A 60 2.31 7.84 -3.43
C ARG A 60 1.75 6.68 -2.63
N LEU A 61 2.60 5.93 -1.93
CA LEU A 61 2.20 4.84 -1.03
C LEU A 61 2.54 5.24 0.41
N PHE A 62 1.56 5.10 1.30
CA PHE A 62 1.67 5.45 2.69
C PHE A 62 1.23 4.27 3.55
N ILE A 63 1.74 4.18 4.78
CA ILE A 63 1.35 3.15 5.75
C ILE A 63 1.10 3.78 7.13
N ILE A 64 0.07 3.29 7.82
CA ILE A 64 -0.15 3.47 9.25
C ILE A 64 -0.20 2.09 9.89
N GLU A 65 0.58 1.87 10.95
CA GLU A 65 0.58 0.64 11.74
C GLU A 65 -0.10 0.93 13.10
N ARG A 66 -0.97 0.02 13.55
CA ARG A 66 -1.73 0.14 14.80
C ARG A 66 -1.47 -1.01 15.76
#